data_AF-A0A397NFM5-F1
#
_entry.id   AF-A0A397NFM5-F1
#
_cell.length_a   1.000
_cell.length_b   1.000
_cell.length_c   1.000
_cell.angle_alpha   90.00
_cell.angle_beta   90.00
_cell.angle_gamma   90.00
#
_symmetry.space_group_name_H-M   'P 1'
#
loop_
_entity.id
_entity.type
_entity.pdbx_description
1 polymer ?
#
loop_
_entity_poly.entity_id
_entity_poly.type
_entity_poly.pdbx_seq_one_letter_code
_entity_poly.pdbx_strand_id
1 'polypeptide(L)'
;MMDAFARGDTELIIARTHPSLKQLAGGDEAFARATRDTVKALRKAGVTIISDEAGVPGRTYAAGDEEVCFVPRQSLLRVREAPMRSTSFMVAVRSVGTTQWRYLDGAALPDNPGLLQQLLPDLEPGVVLPESETEAL
;
A
#
# COMPACT_ATOMS: atom_id res chain seq x y z
N MET A 1 3.12 -9.08 -2.80
CA MET A 1 2.30 -8.09 -2.06
C MET A 1 0.88 -8.03 -2.61
N MET A 2 0.68 -7.74 -3.90
CA MET A 2 -0.66 -7.64 -4.50
C MET A 2 -1.50 -8.92 -4.37
N ASP A 3 -0.91 -10.08 -4.71
CA ASP A 3 -1.56 -11.38 -4.48
C ASP A 3 -1.92 -11.62 -3.00
N ALA A 4 -1.14 -11.06 -2.06
CA ALA A 4 -1.44 -11.13 -0.63
C ALA A 4 -2.71 -10.34 -0.29
N PHE A 5 -2.88 -9.13 -0.84
CA PHE A 5 -4.12 -8.36 -0.70
C PHE A 5 -5.30 -9.08 -1.32
N ALA A 6 -5.14 -9.62 -2.54
CA ALA A 6 -6.21 -10.33 -3.25
C ALA A 6 -6.73 -11.55 -2.46
N ARG A 7 -5.83 -12.30 -1.82
CA ARG A 7 -6.19 -13.47 -1.00
C ARG A 7 -6.57 -13.10 0.44
N GLY A 8 -6.30 -11.87 0.87
CA GLY A 8 -6.37 -11.49 2.28
C GLY A 8 -5.38 -12.28 3.14
N ASP A 9 -4.17 -12.54 2.62
CA ASP A 9 -3.06 -13.15 3.34
C ASP A 9 -2.46 -12.12 4.30
N THR A 10 -3.01 -12.08 5.51
CA THR A 10 -2.62 -11.10 6.53
C THR A 10 -1.17 -11.28 6.95
N GLU A 11 -0.65 -12.50 6.97
CA GLU A 11 0.72 -12.77 7.43
C GLU A 11 1.73 -12.24 6.43
N LEU A 12 1.49 -12.45 5.12
CA LEU A 12 2.36 -11.89 4.09
C LEU A 12 2.26 -10.36 4.03
N ILE A 13 1.08 -9.77 4.24
CA ILE A 13 0.91 -8.31 4.36
C ILE A 13 1.75 -7.78 5.53
N ILE A 14 1.56 -8.32 6.73
CA ILE A 14 2.30 -7.92 7.95
C ILE A 14 3.81 -8.09 7.76
N ALA A 15 4.24 -9.19 7.15
CA ALA A 15 5.64 -9.49 6.92
C ALA A 15 6.29 -8.57 5.88
N ARG A 16 5.53 -8.01 4.93
CA ARG A 16 6.06 -7.18 3.83
C ARG A 16 5.77 -5.70 3.98
N THR A 17 4.94 -5.29 4.94
CA THR A 17 4.75 -3.88 5.27
C THR A 17 6.04 -3.25 5.80
N HIS A 18 6.28 -2.01 5.36
CA HIS A 18 7.41 -1.20 5.84
C HIS A 18 7.30 -0.92 7.36
N PRO A 19 8.41 -1.01 8.13
CA PRO A 19 8.37 -0.82 9.58
C PRO A 19 7.78 0.52 10.04
N SER A 20 7.93 1.60 9.27
CA SER A 20 7.41 2.92 9.67
C SER A 20 5.89 2.92 9.87
N LEU A 21 5.13 2.21 9.03
CA LEU A 21 3.68 2.10 9.22
C LEU A 21 3.32 1.28 10.45
N LYS A 22 4.14 0.28 10.79
CA LYS A 22 3.93 -0.50 12.01
C LYS A 22 4.17 0.35 13.25
N GLN A 23 5.24 1.14 13.25
CA GLN A 23 5.54 2.08 14.33
C GLN A 23 4.43 3.13 14.49
N LEU A 24 3.95 3.69 13.38
CA LEU A 24 2.83 4.63 13.38
C LEU A 24 1.54 4.00 13.95
N ALA A 25 1.31 2.71 13.68
CA ALA A 25 0.19 1.96 14.24
C ALA A 25 0.35 1.53 15.71
N GLY A 26 1.48 1.87 16.37
CA GLY A 26 1.75 1.51 17.77
C GLY A 26 2.59 0.24 17.95
N GLY A 27 3.30 -0.22 16.92
CA GLY A 27 4.19 -1.38 16.93
C GLY A 27 3.66 -2.60 16.15
N ASP A 28 4.47 -3.65 16.06
CA ASP A 28 4.16 -4.85 15.27
C ASP A 28 2.85 -5.54 15.70
N GLU A 29 2.60 -5.69 17.00
CA GLU A 29 1.39 -6.37 17.49
C GLU A 29 0.12 -5.58 17.16
N ALA A 30 0.15 -4.26 17.37
CA ALA A 30 -0.96 -3.37 17.08
C ALA A 30 -1.27 -3.35 15.58
N PHE A 31 -0.25 -3.25 14.74
CA PHE A 31 -0.39 -3.32 13.29
C PHE A 31 -0.93 -4.67 12.83
N ALA A 32 -0.42 -5.78 13.38
CA ALA A 32 -0.86 -7.12 13.03
C ALA A 32 -2.33 -7.37 13.40
N ARG A 33 -2.75 -6.90 14.58
CA ARG A 33 -4.17 -6.91 14.98
C ARG A 33 -5.01 -6.09 14.02
N ALA A 34 -4.65 -4.82 13.78
CA ALA A 34 -5.38 -3.92 12.89
C ALA A 34 -5.51 -4.51 11.47
N THR A 35 -4.43 -5.08 10.93
CA THR A 35 -4.43 -5.72 9.61
C THR A 35 -5.44 -6.88 9.55
N ARG A 36 -5.42 -7.78 10.54
CA ARG A 36 -6.35 -8.91 10.60
C ARG A 36 -7.80 -8.45 10.75
N ASP A 37 -8.04 -7.43 11.57
CA ASP A 37 -9.37 -6.88 11.78
C ASP A 37 -9.91 -6.17 10.52
N THR A 38 -9.06 -5.42 9.80
CA THR A 38 -9.41 -4.80 8.51
C THR A 38 -9.76 -5.83 7.45
N VAL A 39 -8.94 -6.88 7.26
CA VAL A 39 -9.25 -7.93 6.26
C VAL A 39 -10.57 -8.63 6.59
N LYS A 40 -10.86 -8.91 7.87
CA LYS A 40 -12.15 -9.45 8.30
C LYS A 40 -13.30 -8.49 8.01
N ALA A 41 -13.12 -7.20 8.28
CA ALA A 41 -14.13 -6.17 8.03
C ALA A 41 -14.45 -6.04 6.53
N LEU A 42 -13.43 -6.03 5.66
CA LEU A 42 -13.59 -5.99 4.20
C LEU A 42 -14.37 -7.21 3.69
N ARG A 43 -14.02 -8.42 4.16
CA ARG A 43 -14.76 -9.64 3.83
C ARG A 43 -16.22 -9.56 4.28
N LYS A 44 -16.47 -9.09 5.51
CA LYS A 44 -17.84 -8.90 6.03
C LYS A 44 -18.65 -7.87 5.24
N ALA A 45 -17.98 -6.84 4.72
CA ALA A 45 -18.59 -5.83 3.86
C ALA A 45 -18.87 -6.35 2.43
N GLY A 46 -18.45 -7.58 2.10
CA GLY A 46 -18.61 -8.17 0.78
C GLY A 46 -17.62 -7.64 -0.24
N VAL A 47 -16.47 -7.12 0.20
CA VAL A 47 -15.39 -6.67 -0.67
C VAL A 47 -14.58 -7.87 -1.15
N THR A 48 -14.48 -8.05 -2.46
CA THR A 48 -13.65 -9.07 -3.11
C THR A 48 -12.78 -8.41 -4.17
N ILE A 49 -11.51 -8.77 -4.25
CA ILE A 49 -10.62 -8.33 -5.32
C ILE A 49 -10.78 -9.32 -6.48
N ILE A 50 -11.28 -8.85 -7.63
CA ILE A 50 -11.44 -9.66 -8.84
C ILE A 50 -10.11 -9.73 -9.59
N SER A 51 -9.46 -8.59 -9.80
CA SER A 51 -8.13 -8.49 -10.38
C SER A 51 -7.34 -7.37 -9.73
N ASP A 52 -6.02 -7.50 -9.79
CA ASP A 52 -5.09 -6.53 -9.24
C ASP A 52 -3.81 -6.55 -10.04
N GLU A 53 -3.48 -5.44 -10.69
CA GLU A 53 -2.40 -5.33 -11.66
C GLU A 53 -1.43 -4.22 -11.30
N ALA A 54 -0.14 -4.53 -11.29
CA ALA A 54 0.92 -3.53 -11.15
C ALA A 54 1.19 -2.89 -12.51
N GLY A 55 1.25 -1.56 -12.51
CA GLY A 55 1.83 -0.79 -13.60
C GLY A 55 3.36 -0.81 -13.57
N VAL A 56 3.95 -0.03 -14.47
CA VAL A 56 5.42 0.12 -14.55
C VAL A 56 5.91 0.93 -13.35
N PRO A 57 6.88 0.43 -12.56
CA PRO A 57 7.50 1.19 -11.48
C PRO A 57 8.09 2.50 -12.00
N GLY A 58 7.84 3.60 -11.28
CA GLY A 58 8.44 4.90 -11.57
C GLY A 58 9.95 4.93 -11.27
N ARG A 59 10.54 6.12 -11.37
CA ARG A 59 11.93 6.31 -10.93
C ARG A 59 12.07 6.02 -9.43
N THR A 60 13.29 5.76 -9.02
CA THR A 60 13.66 5.64 -7.60
C THR A 60 13.99 7.03 -7.03
N TYR A 61 13.57 7.25 -5.78
CA TYR A 61 13.80 8.45 -4.99
C TYR A 61 14.67 8.10 -3.79
N ALA A 62 15.54 9.02 -3.39
CA ALA A 62 16.34 8.87 -2.18
C ALA A 62 15.48 9.10 -0.93
N ALA A 63 15.67 8.29 0.11
CA ALA A 63 15.03 8.45 1.42
C ALA A 63 15.98 8.01 2.54
N GLY A 64 16.92 8.88 2.92
CA GLY A 64 17.94 8.53 3.92
C GLY A 64 18.87 7.40 3.44
N ASP A 65 18.87 6.26 4.16
CA ASP A 65 19.57 5.02 3.78
C ASP A 65 18.70 4.06 2.94
N GLU A 66 17.51 4.52 2.54
CA GLU A 66 16.56 3.80 1.72
C GLU A 66 16.35 4.43 0.35
N GLU A 67 15.77 3.60 -0.53
CA GLU A 67 15.32 3.94 -1.87
C GLU A 67 13.83 3.66 -1.99
N VAL A 68 13.10 4.62 -2.54
CA VAL A 68 11.64 4.58 -2.66
C VAL A 68 11.24 4.59 -4.12
N CYS A 69 10.27 3.78 -4.51
CA CYS A 69 9.68 3.78 -5.84
C CYS A 69 8.16 3.69 -5.73
N PHE A 70 7.46 4.46 -6.57
CA PHE A 70 6.01 4.42 -6.67
C PHE A 70 5.61 3.50 -7.81
N VAL A 71 4.80 2.49 -7.50
CA VAL A 71 4.34 1.48 -8.46
C VAL A 71 2.84 1.66 -8.64
N PRO A 72 2.37 2.18 -9.79
CA PRO A 72 0.95 2.29 -10.08
C PRO A 72 0.25 0.94 -9.95
N ARG A 73 -1.02 0.97 -9.56
CA ARG A 73 -1.84 -0.21 -9.29
C ARG A 73 -3.24 0.03 -9.83
N GLN A 74 -3.77 -0.97 -10.53
CA GLN A 74 -5.17 -0.98 -10.95
C GLN A 74 -5.84 -2.23 -10.39
N SER A 75 -6.90 -2.04 -9.62
CA SER A 75 -7.66 -3.13 -9.01
C SER A 75 -9.09 -3.09 -9.49
N LEU A 76 -9.60 -4.25 -9.91
CA LEU A 76 -11.03 -4.46 -10.10
C LEU A 76 -11.58 -5.09 -8.83
N LEU A 77 -12.44 -4.36 -8.14
CA LEU A 77 -13.06 -4.77 -6.89
C LEU A 77 -14.53 -5.11 -7.14
N ARG A 78 -15.09 -5.97 -6.31
CA ARG A 78 -16.53 -6.14 -6.16
C ARG A 78 -16.90 -5.78 -4.74
N VAL A 79 -17.86 -4.87 -4.58
CA VAL A 79 -18.46 -4.56 -3.29
C VAL A 79 -19.90 -5.04 -3.34
N ARG A 80 -20.18 -6.17 -2.67
CA ARG A 80 -21.44 -6.91 -2.82
C ARG A 80 -21.66 -7.35 -4.27
N GLU A 81 -22.49 -6.64 -5.02
CA GLU A 81 -22.79 -6.92 -6.44
C GLU A 81 -22.28 -5.83 -7.39
N ALA A 82 -21.83 -4.69 -6.86
CA ALA A 82 -21.34 -3.59 -7.69
C ALA A 82 -19.85 -3.78 -8.02
N PRO A 83 -19.48 -3.86 -9.32
CA PRO A 83 -18.08 -3.77 -9.73
C PRO A 83 -17.57 -2.34 -9.51
N MET A 84 -16.33 -2.23 -9.05
CA MET A 84 -15.66 -0.95 -8.83
C MET A 84 -14.24 -1.04 -9.40
N ARG A 85 -13.82 0.00 -10.10
CA ARG A 85 -12.44 0.16 -10.52
C ARG A 85 -11.73 1.08 -9.53
N SER A 86 -10.56 0.66 -9.07
CA SER A 86 -9.70 1.46 -8.22
C SER A 86 -8.34 1.62 -8.88
N THR A 87 -7.95 2.86 -9.15
CA THR A 87 -6.59 3.23 -9.53
C THR A 87 -5.91 3.76 -8.28
N SER A 88 -4.74 3.22 -7.95
CA SER A 88 -3.94 3.63 -6.80
C SER A 88 -2.47 3.35 -7.08
N PHE A 89 -1.64 3.29 -6.05
CA PHE A 89 -0.24 2.91 -6.17
C PHE A 89 0.26 2.25 -4.89
N MET A 90 1.34 1.48 -5.03
CA MET A 90 2.13 0.99 -3.91
C MET A 90 3.37 1.87 -3.76
N VAL A 91 3.76 2.16 -2.52
CA VAL A 91 5.10 2.70 -2.24
C VAL A 91 6.01 1.54 -1.91
N ALA A 92 6.95 1.24 -2.80
CA ALA A 92 7.97 0.22 -2.60
C ALA A 92 9.21 0.87 -1.98
N VAL A 93 9.68 0.31 -0.86
CA VAL A 93 10.83 0.83 -0.10
C VAL A 93 11.84 -0.28 0.10
N ARG A 94 13.12 0.01 -0.06
CA ARG A 94 14.22 -0.91 0.28
C ARG A 94 15.41 -0.14 0.84
N SER A 95 16.22 -0.78 1.66
CA SER A 95 17.53 -0.24 2.02
C SER A 95 18.47 -0.27 0.81
N VAL A 96 19.32 0.75 0.68
CA VAL A 96 20.32 0.86 -0.40
C VAL A 96 21.21 -0.40 -0.42
N GLY A 97 21.44 -0.95 -1.62
CA GLY A 97 22.27 -2.14 -1.81
C GLY A 97 21.59 -3.48 -1.49
N THR A 98 20.31 -3.48 -1.11
CA THR A 98 19.54 -4.71 -0.84
C THR A 98 18.58 -5.06 -1.97
N THR A 99 18.09 -6.31 -1.98
CA THR A 99 17.10 -6.79 -2.97
C THR A 99 15.70 -6.96 -2.37
N GLN A 100 15.54 -6.73 -1.06
CA GLN A 100 14.28 -6.98 -0.36
C GLN A 100 13.43 -5.73 -0.28
N TRP A 101 12.32 -5.74 -1.01
CA TRP A 101 11.32 -4.68 -0.95
C TRP A 101 10.32 -4.88 0.20
N ARG A 102 10.01 -3.76 0.84
CA ARG A 102 8.88 -3.54 1.74
C ARG A 102 7.89 -2.59 1.08
N TYR A 103 6.66 -2.57 1.57
CA TYR A 103 5.58 -1.87 0.90
C TYR A 103 4.71 -1.05 1.86
N LEU A 104 4.20 0.07 1.36
CA LEU A 104 3.08 0.82 1.94
C LEU A 104 1.97 0.89 0.88
N ASP A 105 0.72 0.78 1.33
CA ASP A 105 -0.43 1.00 0.46
C ASP A 105 -0.61 2.52 0.27
N GLY A 106 -0.57 2.97 -0.98
CA GLY A 106 -0.65 4.39 -1.33
C GLY A 106 -2.08 4.92 -1.42
N ALA A 107 -3.11 4.06 -1.33
CA ALA A 107 -4.50 4.46 -1.52
C ALA A 107 -4.97 5.61 -0.60
N ALA A 108 -4.41 5.72 0.61
CA ALA A 108 -4.76 6.76 1.58
C ALA A 108 -3.88 8.03 1.50
N LEU A 109 -2.84 8.04 0.67
CA LEU A 109 -1.88 9.15 0.63
C LEU A 109 -2.44 10.43 -0.01
N PRO A 110 -3.24 10.37 -1.11
CA PRO A 110 -3.82 11.57 -1.71
C PRO A 110 -4.74 12.34 -0.74
N ASP A 111 -5.48 11.62 0.10
CA ASP A 111 -6.39 12.20 1.09
C ASP A 111 -5.67 12.65 2.38
N ASN A 112 -4.42 12.25 2.56
CA ASN A 112 -3.62 12.57 3.74
C ASN A 112 -2.18 12.97 3.35
N PRO A 113 -1.98 14.20 2.87
CA PRO A 113 -0.70 14.64 2.31
C PRO A 113 0.46 14.61 3.32
N GLY A 114 0.17 14.70 4.62
CA GLY A 114 1.20 14.61 5.67
C GLY A 114 1.65 13.19 6.00
N LEU A 115 0.86 12.18 5.64
CA LEU A 115 1.14 10.78 6.03
C LEU A 115 2.42 10.25 5.39
N LEU A 116 2.67 10.58 4.12
CA LEU A 116 3.90 10.14 3.45
C LEU A 116 5.14 10.67 4.17
N GLN A 117 5.15 11.95 4.54
CA GLN A 117 6.25 12.56 5.25
C GLN A 117 6.43 12.00 6.67
N GLN A 118 5.35 11.58 7.34
CA GLN A 118 5.46 10.88 8.62
C GLN A 118 6.04 9.48 8.47
N LEU A 119 5.69 8.77 7.39
CA LEU A 119 6.14 7.40 7.14
C LEU A 119 7.58 7.34 6.59
N LEU A 120 7.99 8.36 5.83
CA LEU A 120 9.27 8.45 5.12
C LEU A 120 9.82 9.88 5.25
N PRO A 121 10.28 10.28 6.45
CA PRO A 121 10.67 11.67 6.73
C PRO A 121 11.87 12.16 5.94
N ASP A 122 12.78 11.26 5.55
CA ASP A 122 14.00 11.59 4.80
C ASP A 122 13.81 11.50 3.27
N LEU A 123 12.57 11.26 2.80
CA LEU A 123 12.24 11.24 1.38
C LEU A 123 12.59 12.58 0.73
N GLU A 124 13.32 12.54 -0.38
CA GLU A 124 13.75 13.75 -1.07
C GLU A 124 12.54 14.63 -1.47
N PRO A 125 12.69 15.96 -1.47
CA PRO A 125 11.59 16.86 -1.79
C PRO A 125 11.16 16.76 -3.27
N GLY A 126 9.93 17.18 -3.57
CA GLY A 126 9.43 17.26 -4.94
C GLY A 126 8.98 15.92 -5.52
N VAL A 127 8.70 14.93 -4.68
CA VAL A 127 8.02 13.70 -5.11
C VAL A 127 6.62 14.04 -5.60
N VAL A 128 6.31 13.55 -6.80
CA VAL A 128 4.96 13.59 -7.37
C VAL A 128 4.32 12.23 -7.14
N LEU A 129 3.19 12.21 -6.44
CA LEU A 129 2.43 10.99 -6.21
C LEU A 129 1.66 10.59 -7.48
N PRO A 130 1.58 9.29 -7.79
CA PRO A 130 0.66 8.82 -8.81
C PRO A 130 -0.78 9.16 -8.46
N GLU A 131 -1.62 9.30 -9.49
CA GLU A 131 -3.05 9.52 -9.31
C GLU A 131 -3.69 8.35 -8.56
N SER A 132 -4.76 8.64 -7.83
CA SER A 132 -5.62 7.59 -7.26
C SER A 132 -7.07 7.99 -7.41
N GLU A 133 -7.89 7.04 -7.80
CA GLU A 133 -9.31 7.24 -8.06
C GLU A 133 -10.05 5.93 -7.79
N THR A 134 -11.30 6.02 -7.36
CA THR A 134 -12.17 4.85 -7.27
C THR A 134 -13.53 5.20 -7.85
N GLU A 135 -13.94 4.44 -8.85
CA GLU A 135 -15.18 4.63 -9.60
C GLU A 135 -16.01 3.35 -9.62
N ALA A 136 -17.34 3.50 -9.65
CA ALA A 136 -18.25 2.38 -9.92
C ALA A 136 -18.28 2.10 -11.43
N LEU A 137 -18.38 0.82 -11.81
CA LEU A 137 -18.52 0.39 -13.21
C LEU A 137 -19.96 0.07 -13.59
#